data_AF-A0A1H5NHF6-F1
#
_entry.id   AF-A0A1H5NHF6-F1
#
_cell.length_a   1.000
_cell.length_b   1.000
_cell.length_c   1.000
_cell.angle_alpha   90.00
_cell.angle_beta   90.00
_cell.angle_gamma   90.00
#
_symmetry.space_group_name_H-M   'P 1'
#
loop_
_entity.id
_entity.type
_entity.pdbx_description
1 polymer ?
#
loop_
_entity_poly.entity_id
_entity_poly.type
_entity_poly.pdbx_seq_one_letter_code
_entity_poly.pdbx_strand_id
1 'polypeptide(L)'
;MVQDIQGDPPSDARLTELLRTPTATAYPALQQLRARHHPAVLAYARLCTAGDAAARRLAAQTFTTAARDIARGAEPVVPLRHHLLLLTARLAADWSGGEQSAALDPTFLLVLNSSGAPGGPTPPLLPAFQSLPSRTQGLLWYGVLDREPAERTATHLGLTPEDVRYGIAPALQALSQACLRARLATSDDPRCADFRRLIEESVRPENPRHSPDLHAHMAHCPHCTAAFEELGALRDTPRETLAEGLLPWAGTAYGGSETPPAPPAGPDPAPSRQRRQPSRRMLLTSTALGVALVPLFLVLLTHRDTHTPDPAAATPPAPSPQVTVTATATVSSPVPSGGSPTASASGRSHTATPTPSRRTTPTPTPSPTPSPRPKPPGTSYAQVVNLATARCLDVRDGQFDNGTDVITAPCSGSDTQRWRVDPDRGVLQSAADPDFCLDSRGSVDKGVGIWSCSSVDGDHGDNLRFTVTPDGEIRPEIALETALTPTGGDGLSLDRVTDETLQRWRAGAG
;
A
#
# COMPACT_ATOMS: atom_id res chain seq x y z
N MET A 1 28.94 -22.84 8.10
CA MET A 1 28.13 -24.04 8.41
C MET A 1 26.74 -23.76 7.90
N VAL A 2 26.45 -24.18 6.65
CA VAL A 2 25.12 -24.06 6.04
C VAL A 2 24.68 -25.50 5.78
N GLN A 3 23.75 -25.99 6.58
CA GLN A 3 23.14 -27.31 6.45
C GLN A 3 21.62 -27.13 6.54
N ASP A 4 20.92 -27.81 5.64
CA ASP A 4 19.48 -28.04 5.57
C ASP A 4 18.54 -26.87 5.90
N ILE A 5 18.12 -26.17 4.84
CA ILE A 5 16.72 -25.70 4.75
C ILE A 5 16.00 -26.56 3.71
N GLN A 6 15.80 -27.81 4.08
CA GLN A 6 14.76 -28.68 3.52
C GLN A 6 13.73 -29.01 4.62
N GLY A 7 13.43 -27.99 5.43
CA GLY A 7 12.38 -27.99 6.46
C GLY A 7 11.23 -27.08 6.06
N ASP A 8 10.09 -27.25 6.72
CA ASP A 8 8.88 -26.47 6.44
C ASP A 8 9.11 -24.95 6.53
N PRO A 9 8.41 -24.15 5.70
CA PRO A 9 8.53 -22.70 5.75
C PRO A 9 8.19 -22.15 7.14
N PRO A 10 9.01 -21.25 7.71
CA PRO A 10 8.82 -20.79 9.08
C PRO A 10 7.50 -20.03 9.30
N SER A 11 6.96 -20.18 10.51
CA SER A 11 5.77 -19.47 10.97
C SER A 11 6.02 -17.98 11.18
N ASP A 12 4.95 -17.19 11.22
CA ASP A 12 5.04 -15.73 11.45
C ASP A 12 5.73 -15.43 12.79
N ALA A 13 5.46 -16.23 13.82
CA ALA A 13 6.11 -16.11 15.13
C ALA A 13 7.63 -16.36 15.04
N ARG A 14 8.06 -17.40 14.32
CA ARG A 14 9.48 -17.69 14.14
C ARG A 14 10.19 -16.63 13.30
N LEU A 15 9.54 -16.11 12.26
CA LEU A 15 10.06 -15.01 11.45
C LEU A 15 10.17 -13.70 12.26
N THR A 16 9.19 -13.41 13.12
CA THR A 16 9.19 -12.27 14.04
C THR A 16 10.35 -12.36 15.04
N GLU A 17 10.60 -13.54 15.62
CA GLU A 17 11.73 -13.79 16.51
C GLU A 17 13.08 -13.55 15.80
N LEU A 18 13.21 -14.01 14.55
CA LEU A 18 14.43 -13.82 13.76
C LEU A 18 14.76 -12.35 13.47
N LEU A 19 13.79 -11.42 13.49
CA LEU A 19 14.06 -9.99 13.33
C LEU A 19 14.88 -9.37 14.48
N ARG A 20 15.01 -10.08 15.62
CA ARG A 20 15.81 -9.65 16.79
C ARG A 20 17.24 -10.21 16.78
N THR A 21 17.57 -11.01 15.76
CA THR A 21 18.89 -11.62 15.58
C THR A 21 19.80 -10.71 14.72
N PRO A 22 21.10 -11.01 14.56
CA PRO A 22 21.99 -10.21 13.72
C PRO A 22 21.49 -10.03 12.28
N THR A 23 21.91 -8.95 11.62
CA THR A 23 21.39 -8.52 10.30
C THR A 23 21.39 -9.63 9.24
N ALA A 24 22.39 -10.52 9.24
CA ALA A 24 22.50 -11.64 8.30
C ALA A 24 21.33 -12.64 8.38
N THR A 25 20.71 -12.80 9.56
CA THR A 25 19.55 -13.68 9.78
C THR A 25 18.23 -12.91 9.84
N ALA A 26 18.24 -11.65 10.29
CA ALA A 26 17.07 -10.78 10.28
C ALA A 26 16.63 -10.37 8.86
N TYR A 27 17.57 -10.10 7.93
CA TYR A 27 17.23 -9.64 6.58
C TYR A 27 16.45 -10.69 5.74
N PRO A 28 16.86 -11.97 5.64
CA PRO A 28 16.06 -12.98 4.95
C PRO A 28 14.68 -13.20 5.58
N ALA A 29 14.59 -13.12 6.92
CA ALA A 29 13.32 -13.23 7.63
C ALA A 29 12.38 -12.06 7.30
N LEU A 30 12.90 -10.83 7.25
CA LEU A 30 12.13 -9.64 6.84
C LEU A 30 11.64 -9.73 5.40
N GLN A 31 12.49 -10.21 4.47
CA GLN A 31 12.08 -10.42 3.07
C GLN A 31 10.94 -11.45 2.96
N GLN A 32 11.00 -12.55 3.72
CA GLN A 32 9.94 -13.55 3.73
C GLN A 32 8.62 -13.03 4.33
N LEU A 33 8.69 -12.22 5.40
CA LEU A 33 7.52 -11.55 5.98
C LEU A 33 6.90 -10.55 5.02
N ARG A 34 7.71 -9.74 4.35
CA ARG A 34 7.26 -8.79 3.33
C ARG A 34 6.57 -9.54 2.19
N ALA A 35 7.19 -10.57 1.62
CA ALA A 35 6.58 -11.37 0.55
C ALA A 35 5.22 -11.99 0.96
N ARG A 36 5.10 -12.48 2.20
CA ARG A 36 3.88 -13.12 2.75
C ARG A 36 2.73 -12.14 3.02
N HIS A 37 3.01 -10.92 3.48
CA HIS A 37 1.98 -9.99 3.96
C HIS A 37 1.80 -8.74 3.08
N HIS A 38 2.74 -8.40 2.19
CA HIS A 38 2.69 -7.18 1.38
C HIS A 38 1.40 -7.03 0.55
N PRO A 39 0.84 -8.07 -0.12
CA PRO A 39 -0.41 -7.93 -0.85
C PRO A 39 -1.58 -7.47 0.04
N ALA A 40 -1.68 -7.99 1.26
CA ALA A 40 -2.73 -7.63 2.22
C ALA A 40 -2.53 -6.21 2.77
N VAL A 41 -1.29 -5.85 3.14
CA VAL A 41 -0.95 -4.50 3.62
C VAL A 41 -1.19 -3.46 2.54
N LEU A 42 -0.79 -3.71 1.29
CA LEU A 42 -1.02 -2.80 0.16
C LEU A 42 -2.51 -2.68 -0.19
N ALA A 43 -3.27 -3.78 -0.14
CA ALA A 43 -4.73 -3.75 -0.33
C ALA A 43 -5.41 -2.89 0.74
N TYR A 44 -4.99 -2.99 2.00
CA TYR A 44 -5.54 -2.16 3.08
C TYR A 44 -5.08 -0.70 3.01
N ALA A 45 -3.82 -0.45 2.64
CA ALA A 45 -3.29 0.90 2.42
C ALA A 45 -4.07 1.63 1.30
N ARG A 46 -4.47 0.93 0.23
CA ARG A 46 -5.36 1.46 -0.82
C ARG A 46 -6.74 1.89 -0.31
N LEU A 47 -7.25 1.28 0.76
CA LEU A 47 -8.50 1.72 1.41
C LEU A 47 -8.29 2.98 2.27
N CYS A 48 -7.07 3.23 2.74
CA CYS A 48 -6.72 4.37 3.58
C CYS A 48 -6.28 5.61 2.78
N THR A 49 -5.93 5.46 1.50
CA THR A 49 -5.30 6.51 0.67
C THR A 49 -6.04 6.77 -0.65
N ALA A 50 -6.02 8.01 -1.14
CA ALA A 50 -6.67 8.40 -2.39
C ALA A 50 -5.93 7.96 -3.67
N GLY A 51 -4.72 7.38 -3.57
CA GLY A 51 -3.92 7.04 -4.75
C GLY A 51 -2.86 5.96 -4.52
N ASP A 52 -2.58 5.18 -5.56
CA ASP A 52 -1.75 3.97 -5.49
C ASP A 52 -0.27 4.24 -5.11
N ALA A 53 0.26 5.41 -5.44
CA ALA A 53 1.58 5.85 -4.98
C ALA A 53 1.61 6.19 -3.47
N ALA A 54 0.50 6.73 -2.94
CA ALA A 54 0.35 6.94 -1.50
C ALA A 54 0.21 5.59 -0.76
N ALA A 55 -0.59 4.67 -1.30
CA ALA A 55 -0.74 3.31 -0.76
C ALA A 55 0.60 2.56 -0.69
N ARG A 56 1.45 2.63 -1.74
CA ARG A 56 2.79 2.02 -1.74
C ARG A 56 3.69 2.60 -0.64
N ARG A 57 3.78 3.92 -0.52
CA ARG A 57 4.59 4.58 0.52
C ARG A 57 4.12 4.22 1.93
N LEU A 58 2.81 4.21 2.16
CA LEU A 58 2.21 3.81 3.43
C LEU A 58 2.49 2.33 3.77
N ALA A 59 2.42 1.44 2.77
CA ALA A 59 2.74 0.02 2.95
C ALA A 59 4.24 -0.20 3.29
N ALA A 60 5.15 0.47 2.58
CA ALA A 60 6.59 0.43 2.88
C ALA A 60 6.88 0.98 4.30
N GLN A 61 6.30 2.14 4.65
CA GLN A 61 6.41 2.74 5.97
C GLN A 61 5.89 1.79 7.07
N THR A 62 4.81 1.05 6.82
CA THR A 62 4.28 0.03 7.74
C THR A 62 5.30 -1.08 7.99
N PHE A 63 5.86 -1.71 6.95
CA PHE A 63 6.86 -2.77 7.14
C PHE A 63 8.13 -2.28 7.82
N THR A 64 8.63 -1.11 7.43
CA THR A 64 9.85 -0.53 8.00
C THR A 64 9.65 -0.06 9.45
N THR A 65 8.43 0.34 9.83
CA THR A 65 8.10 0.64 11.23
C THR A 65 7.94 -0.64 12.05
N ALA A 66 7.15 -1.61 11.58
CA ALA A 66 6.97 -2.90 12.27
C ALA A 66 8.29 -3.63 12.49
N ALA A 67 9.15 -3.73 11.47
CA ALA A 67 10.45 -4.39 11.59
C ALA A 67 11.35 -3.71 12.62
N ARG A 68 11.38 -2.37 12.64
CA ARG A 68 12.16 -1.58 13.59
C ARG A 68 11.68 -1.78 15.03
N ASP A 69 10.36 -1.82 15.25
CA ASP A 69 9.80 -1.95 16.59
C ASP A 69 9.90 -3.39 17.10
N ILE A 70 9.70 -4.40 16.25
CA ILE A 70 9.94 -5.81 16.59
C ILE A 70 11.42 -6.04 16.95
N ALA A 71 12.36 -5.46 16.19
CA ALA A 71 13.80 -5.54 16.47
C ALA A 71 14.19 -4.86 17.80
N ARG A 72 13.40 -3.88 18.26
CA ARG A 72 13.54 -3.25 19.60
C ARG A 72 12.88 -4.06 20.73
N GLY A 73 12.26 -5.20 20.43
CA GLY A 73 11.59 -6.06 21.41
C GLY A 73 10.08 -5.84 21.54
N ALA A 74 9.43 -5.10 20.62
CA ALA A 74 7.97 -5.12 20.56
C ALA A 74 7.46 -6.52 20.17
N GLU A 75 6.41 -6.98 20.85
CA GLU A 75 5.73 -8.24 20.56
C GLU A 75 4.31 -7.96 20.02
N PRO A 76 3.94 -8.47 18.84
CA PRO A 76 2.57 -8.38 18.34
C PRO A 76 1.58 -9.09 19.26
N VAL A 77 0.66 -8.34 19.88
CA VAL A 77 -0.43 -8.85 20.73
C VAL A 77 -1.61 -9.47 19.95
N VAL A 78 -1.53 -9.44 18.62
CA VAL A 78 -2.47 -9.99 17.64
C VAL A 78 -1.69 -10.64 16.49
N PRO A 79 -2.30 -11.49 15.64
CA PRO A 79 -1.62 -12.14 14.51
C PRO A 79 -0.91 -11.13 13.61
N LEU A 80 0.23 -11.51 13.04
CA LEU A 80 1.16 -10.55 12.43
C LEU A 80 0.52 -9.70 11.32
N ARG A 81 -0.31 -10.30 10.45
CA ARG A 81 -1.04 -9.52 9.44
C ARG A 81 -2.03 -8.53 10.06
N HIS A 82 -2.78 -8.91 11.10
CA HIS A 82 -3.66 -7.99 11.85
C HIS A 82 -2.88 -6.82 12.41
N HIS A 83 -1.74 -7.10 13.06
CA HIS A 83 -0.84 -6.09 13.60
C HIS A 83 -0.37 -5.09 12.53
N LEU A 84 0.03 -5.60 11.35
CA LEU A 84 0.42 -4.75 10.21
C LEU A 84 -0.74 -3.88 9.70
N LEU A 85 -1.98 -4.38 9.66
CA LEU A 85 -3.14 -3.56 9.24
C LEU A 85 -3.50 -2.48 10.27
N LEU A 86 -3.46 -2.81 11.57
CA LEU A 86 -3.66 -1.83 12.64
C LEU A 86 -2.57 -0.75 12.62
N LEU A 87 -1.31 -1.12 12.34
CA LEU A 87 -0.21 -0.18 12.17
C LEU A 87 -0.39 0.68 10.90
N THR A 88 -0.87 0.09 9.80
CA THR A 88 -1.18 0.81 8.55
C THR A 88 -2.22 1.92 8.81
N ALA A 89 -3.31 1.60 9.50
CA ALA A 89 -4.33 2.59 9.86
C ALA A 89 -3.80 3.68 10.80
N ARG A 90 -2.93 3.31 11.76
CA ARG A 90 -2.29 4.28 12.68
C ARG A 90 -1.37 5.24 11.94
N LEU A 91 -0.48 4.73 11.08
CA LEU A 91 0.42 5.57 10.27
C LEU A 91 -0.36 6.46 9.30
N ALA A 92 -1.46 5.95 8.73
CA ALA A 92 -2.36 6.75 7.91
C ALA A 92 -3.10 7.83 8.71
N ALA A 93 -3.42 7.57 9.99
CA ALA A 93 -3.95 8.60 10.89
C ALA A 93 -2.90 9.67 11.22
N ASP A 94 -1.63 9.29 11.41
CA ASP A 94 -0.54 10.25 11.65
C ASP A 94 -0.35 11.22 10.46
N TRP A 95 -0.59 10.76 9.22
CA TRP A 95 -0.57 11.62 8.02
C TRP A 95 -1.66 12.71 8.03
N SER A 96 -2.77 12.54 8.76
CA SER A 96 -3.88 13.51 8.75
C SER A 96 -3.52 14.84 9.41
N GLY A 97 -2.52 14.85 10.29
CA GLY A 97 -2.02 16.05 10.97
C GLY A 97 -0.97 16.85 10.18
N GLY A 98 -0.56 16.39 8.99
CA GLY A 98 0.55 16.99 8.23
C GLY A 98 0.24 17.26 6.75
N GLU A 99 1.29 17.61 6.00
CA GLU A 99 1.24 17.88 4.55
C GLU A 99 0.73 16.67 3.73
N GLN A 100 0.84 15.47 4.30
CA GLN A 100 0.43 14.19 3.70
C GLN A 100 -1.08 13.93 3.79
N SER A 101 -1.83 14.78 4.50
CA SER A 101 -3.30 14.66 4.64
C SER A 101 -4.02 14.57 3.30
N ALA A 102 -3.59 15.35 2.29
CA ALA A 102 -4.16 15.32 0.93
C ALA A 102 -3.97 13.99 0.17
N ALA A 103 -3.14 13.07 0.68
CA ALA A 103 -2.93 11.74 0.10
C ALA A 103 -3.86 10.66 0.68
N LEU A 104 -4.60 10.96 1.76
CA LEU A 104 -5.53 10.04 2.42
C LEU A 104 -6.88 9.96 1.70
N ASP A 105 -7.62 8.86 1.91
CA ASP A 105 -9.00 8.76 1.42
C ASP A 105 -9.88 9.84 2.08
N PRO A 106 -10.69 10.61 1.33
CA PRO A 106 -11.51 11.69 1.89
C PRO A 106 -12.54 11.22 2.94
N THR A 107 -13.03 9.99 2.84
CA THR A 107 -13.98 9.41 3.79
C THR A 107 -13.27 8.92 5.05
N PHE A 108 -12.08 8.34 4.89
CA PHE A 108 -11.20 7.99 6.02
C PHE A 108 -10.81 9.23 6.84
N LEU A 109 -10.40 10.32 6.17
CA LEU A 109 -10.15 11.63 6.79
C LEU A 109 -11.34 12.13 7.61
N LEU A 110 -12.56 12.03 7.07
CA LEU A 110 -13.78 12.44 7.76
C LEU A 110 -14.00 11.62 9.05
N VAL A 111 -13.74 10.31 9.01
CA VAL A 111 -13.82 9.43 10.20
C VAL A 111 -12.76 9.77 11.24
N LEU A 112 -11.51 10.00 10.83
CA LEU A 112 -10.44 10.41 11.75
C LEU A 112 -10.80 11.71 12.47
N ASN A 113 -11.18 12.74 11.71
CA ASN A 113 -11.54 14.07 12.23
C ASN A 113 -12.78 14.07 13.13
N SER A 114 -13.70 13.10 12.98
CA SER A 114 -14.88 12.95 13.84
C SER A 114 -14.67 12.03 15.04
N SER A 115 -13.67 11.15 15.01
CA SER A 115 -13.38 10.20 16.11
C SER A 115 -12.73 10.83 17.34
N GLY A 116 -11.98 11.94 17.17
CA GLY A 116 -11.25 12.62 18.25
C GLY A 116 -10.10 11.82 18.89
N ALA A 117 -9.79 10.62 18.39
CA ALA A 117 -8.82 9.70 18.98
C ALA A 117 -7.52 9.60 18.16
N PRO A 118 -6.33 9.63 18.79
CA PRO A 118 -5.05 9.42 18.08
C PRO A 118 -4.95 8.00 17.50
N GLY A 119 -5.04 7.90 16.17
CA GLY A 119 -5.08 6.62 15.45
C GLY A 119 -6.47 6.17 14.99
N GLY A 120 -7.52 6.98 15.18
CA GLY A 120 -8.89 6.65 14.79
C GLY A 120 -9.67 5.83 15.83
N PRO A 121 -10.88 5.36 15.50
CA PRO A 121 -11.73 4.63 16.43
C PRO A 121 -11.16 3.25 16.78
N THR A 122 -11.18 2.90 18.07
CA THR A 122 -10.82 1.55 18.53
C THR A 122 -11.84 0.52 18.03
N PRO A 123 -11.43 -0.55 17.32
CA PRO A 123 -12.37 -1.54 16.80
C PRO A 123 -13.08 -2.29 17.95
N PRO A 124 -14.41 -2.48 17.90
CA PRO A 124 -15.21 -2.90 19.06
C PRO A 124 -14.93 -4.33 19.53
N LEU A 125 -14.52 -5.24 18.64
CA LEU A 125 -14.16 -6.62 19.02
C LEU A 125 -12.69 -6.75 19.46
N LEU A 126 -11.85 -5.74 19.24
CA LEU A 126 -10.41 -5.83 19.48
C LEU A 126 -10.05 -6.21 20.93
N PRO A 127 -10.68 -5.66 21.99
CA PRO A 127 -10.36 -6.04 23.37
C PRO A 127 -10.73 -7.50 23.68
N ALA A 128 -11.89 -7.96 23.19
CA ALA A 128 -12.33 -9.35 23.36
C ALA A 128 -11.41 -10.31 22.61
N PHE A 129 -11.01 -9.97 21.38
CA PHE A 129 -10.08 -10.73 20.56
C PHE A 129 -8.68 -10.81 21.19
N GLN A 130 -8.15 -9.70 21.71
CA GLN A 130 -6.86 -9.66 22.42
C GLN A 130 -6.84 -10.52 23.69
N SER A 131 -8.01 -10.76 24.33
CA SER A 131 -8.12 -11.67 25.47
C SER A 131 -8.00 -13.17 25.13
N LEU A 132 -8.05 -13.53 23.84
CA LEU A 132 -7.95 -14.91 23.38
C LEU A 132 -6.48 -15.36 23.27
N PRO A 133 -6.19 -16.68 23.41
CA PRO A 133 -4.87 -17.22 23.11
C PRO A 133 -4.43 -16.95 21.66
N SER A 134 -3.15 -16.71 21.42
CA SER A 134 -2.60 -16.35 20.10
C SER A 134 -2.94 -17.37 18.99
N ARG A 135 -3.01 -18.67 19.34
CA ARG A 135 -3.50 -19.72 18.41
C ARG A 135 -4.94 -19.47 17.97
N THR A 136 -5.82 -19.12 18.90
CA THR A 136 -7.24 -18.83 18.66
C THR A 136 -7.40 -17.57 17.81
N GLN A 137 -6.68 -16.51 18.15
CA GLN A 137 -6.64 -15.26 17.36
C GLN A 137 -6.21 -15.54 15.91
N GLY A 138 -5.14 -16.33 15.73
CA GLY A 138 -4.60 -16.70 14.42
C GLY A 138 -5.59 -17.47 13.55
N LEU A 139 -6.30 -18.43 14.13
CA LEU A 139 -7.33 -19.22 13.44
C LEU A 139 -8.51 -18.36 12.97
N LEU A 140 -8.94 -17.41 13.79
CA LEU A 140 -9.99 -16.45 13.43
C LEU A 140 -9.52 -15.50 12.32
N TRP A 141 -8.31 -14.95 12.46
CA TRP A 141 -7.78 -13.98 11.51
C TRP A 141 -7.52 -14.61 10.14
N TYR A 142 -6.64 -15.62 10.07
CA TYR A 142 -6.27 -16.22 8.79
C TYR A 142 -7.37 -17.12 8.23
N GLY A 143 -7.98 -17.98 9.07
CA GLY A 143 -8.96 -18.97 8.62
C GLY A 143 -10.35 -18.41 8.32
N VAL A 144 -10.81 -17.37 9.01
CA VAL A 144 -12.17 -16.82 8.86
C VAL A 144 -12.19 -15.46 8.17
N LEU A 145 -11.40 -14.49 8.65
CA LEU A 145 -11.40 -13.13 8.09
C LEU A 145 -10.71 -13.10 6.72
N ASP A 146 -9.45 -13.51 6.63
CA ASP A 146 -8.71 -13.51 5.36
C ASP A 146 -9.11 -14.66 4.41
N ARG A 147 -9.75 -15.73 4.91
CA ARG A 147 -10.01 -16.99 4.19
C ARG A 147 -8.75 -17.61 3.57
N GLU A 148 -7.63 -17.58 4.29
CA GLU A 148 -6.44 -18.32 3.92
C GLU A 148 -6.75 -19.84 3.85
N PRO A 149 -6.27 -20.58 2.83
CA PRO A 149 -6.33 -22.04 2.80
C PRO A 149 -5.77 -22.66 4.09
N ALA A 150 -6.23 -23.86 4.43
CA ALA A 150 -5.83 -24.53 5.66
C ALA A 150 -4.30 -24.72 5.74
N GLU A 151 -3.66 -24.96 4.59
CA GLU A 151 -2.21 -25.15 4.44
C GLU A 151 -1.44 -23.84 4.67
N ARG A 152 -1.90 -22.72 4.09
CA ARG A 152 -1.29 -21.39 4.33
C ARG A 152 -1.48 -20.94 5.78
N THR A 153 -2.68 -21.14 6.34
CA THR A 153 -2.96 -20.86 7.75
C THR A 153 -2.09 -21.71 8.68
N ALA A 154 -1.92 -22.99 8.36
CA ALA A 154 -1.05 -23.92 9.09
C ALA A 154 0.41 -23.43 9.08
N THR A 155 0.94 -23.05 7.92
CA THR A 155 2.28 -22.42 7.81
C THR A 155 2.39 -21.14 8.64
N HIS A 156 1.47 -20.19 8.52
CA HIS A 156 1.54 -18.92 9.25
C HIS A 156 1.59 -19.13 10.78
N LEU A 157 0.83 -20.11 11.29
CA LEU A 157 0.66 -20.36 12.71
C LEU A 157 1.59 -21.44 13.29
N GLY A 158 2.32 -22.20 12.46
CA GLY A 158 3.09 -23.36 12.91
C GLY A 158 2.22 -24.51 13.41
N LEU A 159 1.10 -24.77 12.72
CA LEU A 159 0.12 -25.83 13.02
C LEU A 159 0.05 -26.86 11.88
N THR A 160 -0.74 -27.92 12.06
CA THR A 160 -1.14 -28.80 10.94
C THR A 160 -2.40 -28.27 10.22
N PRO A 161 -2.66 -28.65 8.95
CA PRO A 161 -3.93 -28.34 8.28
C PRO A 161 -5.16 -28.90 9.03
N GLU A 162 -5.00 -30.05 9.69
CA GLU A 162 -5.99 -30.67 10.59
C GLU A 162 -6.30 -29.77 11.79
N ASP A 163 -5.27 -29.27 12.47
CA ASP A 163 -5.40 -28.33 13.61
C ASP A 163 -6.15 -27.06 13.22
N VAL A 164 -5.99 -26.58 11.98
CA VAL A 164 -6.74 -25.44 11.44
C VAL A 164 -8.20 -25.80 11.23
N ARG A 165 -8.45 -26.89 10.51
CA ARG A 165 -9.81 -27.35 10.14
C ARG A 165 -10.69 -27.61 11.37
N TYR A 166 -10.15 -28.27 12.39
CA TYR A 166 -10.87 -28.54 13.64
C TYR A 166 -10.84 -27.38 14.64
N GLY A 167 -9.89 -26.43 14.49
CA GLY A 167 -9.70 -25.31 15.40
C GLY A 167 -10.66 -24.13 15.19
N ILE A 168 -11.18 -23.91 13.97
CA ILE A 168 -11.98 -22.73 13.61
C ILE A 168 -13.30 -22.63 14.42
N ALA A 169 -14.10 -23.70 14.50
CA ALA A 169 -15.39 -23.65 15.20
C ALA A 169 -15.24 -23.41 16.72
N PRO A 170 -14.32 -24.10 17.45
CA PRO A 170 -13.99 -23.74 18.82
C PRO A 170 -13.46 -22.31 18.98
N ALA A 171 -12.72 -21.79 18.00
CA ALA A 171 -12.19 -20.42 18.06
C ALA A 171 -13.29 -19.36 17.93
N LEU A 172 -14.28 -19.56 17.05
CA LEU A 172 -15.47 -18.71 16.97
C LEU A 172 -16.27 -18.74 18.27
N GLN A 173 -16.49 -19.94 18.86
CA GLN A 173 -17.14 -20.06 20.17
C GLN A 173 -16.38 -19.32 21.28
N ALA A 174 -15.05 -19.41 21.29
CA ALA A 174 -14.21 -18.71 22.26
C ALA A 174 -14.31 -17.18 22.12
N LEU A 175 -14.36 -16.66 20.89
CA LEU A 175 -14.60 -15.24 20.62
C LEU A 175 -15.99 -14.81 21.11
N SER A 176 -17.05 -15.52 20.73
CA SER A 176 -18.43 -15.22 21.19
C SER A 176 -18.52 -15.15 22.72
N GLN A 177 -17.85 -16.08 23.42
CA GLN A 177 -17.78 -16.03 24.89
C GLN A 177 -16.95 -14.86 25.42
N ALA A 178 -15.87 -14.47 24.74
CA ALA A 178 -15.06 -13.30 25.12
C ALA A 178 -15.82 -11.98 24.93
N CYS A 179 -16.52 -11.81 23.79
CA CYS A 179 -17.37 -10.66 23.53
C CYS A 179 -18.49 -10.55 24.57
N LEU A 180 -19.21 -11.64 24.83
CA LEU A 180 -20.26 -11.67 25.83
C LEU A 180 -19.74 -11.31 27.23
N ARG A 181 -18.58 -11.86 27.66
CA ARG A 181 -17.96 -11.47 28.94
C ARG A 181 -17.59 -9.98 28.98
N ALA A 182 -17.01 -9.44 27.90
CA ALA A 182 -16.62 -8.03 27.82
C ALA A 182 -17.85 -7.09 27.85
N ARG A 183 -18.93 -7.43 27.15
CA ARG A 183 -20.18 -6.66 27.13
C ARG A 183 -20.86 -6.65 28.49
N LEU A 184 -20.99 -7.80 29.15
CA LEU A 184 -21.64 -7.88 30.47
C LEU A 184 -20.80 -7.21 31.56
N ALA A 185 -19.48 -7.20 31.44
CA ALA A 185 -18.58 -6.51 32.37
C ALA A 185 -18.62 -4.97 32.28
N THR A 186 -19.26 -4.39 31.24
CA THR A 186 -19.50 -2.94 31.14
C THR A 186 -20.89 -2.51 31.63
N SER A 187 -21.73 -3.44 32.08
CA SER A 187 -23.08 -3.14 32.59
C SER A 187 -23.07 -2.86 34.09
N ASP A 188 -23.78 -1.80 34.51
CA ASP A 188 -24.02 -1.51 35.92
C ASP A 188 -25.11 -2.39 36.57
N ASP A 189 -25.90 -3.14 35.77
CA ASP A 189 -26.93 -4.05 36.29
C ASP A 189 -26.31 -5.44 36.59
N PRO A 190 -26.17 -5.85 37.87
CA PRO A 190 -25.53 -7.11 38.23
C PRO A 190 -26.30 -8.33 37.71
N ARG A 191 -27.60 -8.21 37.41
CA ARG A 191 -28.43 -9.30 36.88
C ARG A 191 -28.02 -9.71 35.47
N CYS A 192 -27.28 -8.87 34.74
CA CYS A 192 -26.76 -9.20 33.41
C CYS A 192 -25.93 -10.49 33.41
N ALA A 193 -25.25 -10.81 34.52
CA ALA A 193 -24.50 -12.05 34.69
C ALA A 193 -25.39 -13.31 34.63
N ASP A 194 -26.63 -13.24 35.14
CA ASP A 194 -27.58 -14.35 35.17
C ASP A 194 -28.10 -14.67 33.76
N PHE A 195 -28.27 -13.64 32.92
CA PHE A 195 -28.70 -13.77 31.53
C PHE A 195 -27.64 -14.36 30.59
N ARG A 196 -26.36 -14.45 31.00
CA ARG A 196 -25.25 -14.94 30.17
C ARG A 196 -25.55 -16.26 29.47
N ARG A 197 -26.00 -17.28 30.22
CA ARG A 197 -26.34 -18.59 29.64
C ARG A 197 -27.58 -18.52 28.75
N LEU A 198 -28.57 -17.70 29.09
CA LEU A 198 -29.77 -17.54 28.26
C LEU A 198 -29.41 -16.93 26.91
N ILE A 199 -28.50 -15.94 26.88
CA ILE A 199 -27.95 -15.40 25.63
C ILE A 199 -27.24 -16.51 24.85
N GLU A 200 -26.27 -17.22 25.45
CA GLU A 200 -25.54 -18.34 24.82
C GLU A 200 -26.48 -19.41 24.21
N GLU A 201 -27.54 -19.80 24.92
CA GLU A 201 -28.54 -20.77 24.44
C GLU A 201 -29.44 -20.21 23.32
N SER A 202 -29.77 -18.92 23.38
CA SER A 202 -30.65 -18.26 22.41
C SER A 202 -29.98 -17.96 21.06
N VAL A 203 -28.64 -17.85 21.03
CA VAL A 203 -27.88 -17.62 19.80
C VAL A 203 -27.34 -18.91 19.16
N ARG A 204 -27.61 -20.11 19.72
CA ARG A 204 -27.10 -21.38 19.17
C ARG A 204 -27.46 -21.56 17.67
N PRO A 205 -26.54 -22.12 16.85
CA PRO A 205 -26.84 -22.43 15.44
C PRO A 205 -27.97 -23.46 15.29
N GLU A 206 -27.99 -24.46 16.16
CA GLU A 206 -29.01 -25.51 16.18
C GLU A 206 -29.94 -25.32 17.38
N ASN A 207 -31.25 -25.32 17.11
CA ASN A 207 -32.32 -25.25 18.12
C ASN A 207 -32.14 -24.11 19.14
N PRO A 208 -32.09 -22.83 18.69
CA PRO A 208 -31.95 -21.67 19.57
C PRO A 208 -33.08 -21.62 20.60
N ARG A 209 -32.73 -21.43 21.87
CA ARG A 209 -33.73 -21.41 22.96
C ARG A 209 -34.28 -20.01 23.18
N HIS A 210 -35.57 -19.83 22.93
CA HIS A 210 -36.26 -18.59 23.31
C HIS A 210 -36.47 -18.51 24.83
N SER A 211 -36.27 -17.33 25.41
CA SER A 211 -36.56 -17.02 26.82
C SER A 211 -37.31 -15.69 26.90
N PRO A 212 -38.54 -15.66 27.46
CA PRO A 212 -39.30 -14.42 27.60
C PRO A 212 -38.65 -13.46 28.60
N ASP A 213 -38.02 -13.98 29.66
CA ASP A 213 -37.33 -13.17 30.69
C ASP A 213 -36.11 -12.46 30.09
N LEU A 214 -35.34 -13.16 29.24
CA LEU A 214 -34.24 -12.54 28.49
C LEU A 214 -34.76 -11.43 27.57
N HIS A 215 -35.85 -11.68 26.84
CA HIS A 215 -36.45 -10.68 25.95
C HIS A 215 -36.93 -9.43 26.71
N ALA A 216 -37.56 -9.62 27.87
CA ALA A 216 -37.99 -8.53 28.74
C ALA A 216 -36.82 -7.73 29.33
N HIS A 217 -35.69 -8.38 29.62
CA HIS A 217 -34.47 -7.70 30.07
C HIS A 217 -33.78 -6.93 28.93
N MET A 218 -33.64 -7.51 27.74
CA MET A 218 -33.06 -6.85 26.56
C MET A 218 -33.84 -5.60 26.13
N ALA A 219 -35.16 -5.59 26.29
CA ALA A 219 -35.98 -4.38 26.06
C ALA A 219 -35.57 -3.16 26.92
N HIS A 220 -34.77 -3.35 27.98
CA HIS A 220 -34.34 -2.29 28.90
C HIS A 220 -32.82 -2.23 29.13
N CYS A 221 -32.04 -3.21 28.64
CA CYS A 221 -30.60 -3.32 28.88
C CYS A 221 -29.81 -3.30 27.55
N PRO A 222 -29.18 -2.17 27.18
CA PRO A 222 -28.45 -2.06 25.92
C PRO A 222 -27.24 -2.99 25.84
N HIS A 223 -26.60 -3.32 26.98
CA HIS A 223 -25.46 -4.24 27.02
C HIS A 223 -25.85 -5.68 26.64
N CYS A 224 -27.00 -6.16 27.14
CA CYS A 224 -27.51 -7.50 26.80
C CYS A 224 -28.05 -7.56 25.37
N THR A 225 -28.70 -6.51 24.89
CA THR A 225 -29.16 -6.42 23.48
C THR A 225 -27.98 -6.41 22.52
N ALA A 226 -27.00 -5.53 22.72
CA ALA A 226 -25.80 -5.48 21.90
C ALA A 226 -25.02 -6.81 21.95
N ALA A 227 -24.94 -7.48 23.10
CA ALA A 227 -24.32 -8.79 23.20
C ALA A 227 -25.08 -9.88 22.44
N PHE A 228 -26.42 -9.89 22.49
CA PHE A 228 -27.24 -10.83 21.72
C PHE A 228 -27.09 -10.61 20.20
N GLU A 229 -27.12 -9.35 19.75
CA GLU A 229 -26.92 -8.98 18.34
C GLU A 229 -25.51 -9.32 17.85
N GLU A 230 -24.47 -8.99 18.62
CA GLU A 230 -23.06 -9.27 18.31
C GLU A 230 -22.79 -10.79 18.22
N LEU A 231 -23.38 -11.58 19.12
CA LEU A 231 -23.27 -13.04 19.07
C LEU A 231 -24.09 -13.66 17.92
N GLY A 232 -25.22 -13.06 17.56
CA GLY A 232 -25.99 -13.43 16.36
C GLY A 232 -25.21 -13.15 15.07
N ALA A 233 -24.60 -11.98 14.95
CA ALA A 233 -23.76 -11.59 13.82
C ALA A 233 -22.51 -12.48 13.68
N LEU A 234 -21.85 -12.81 14.81
CA LEU A 234 -20.74 -13.78 14.84
C LEU A 234 -21.15 -15.20 14.43
N ARG A 235 -22.43 -15.59 14.56
CA ARG A 235 -22.95 -16.86 14.03
C ARG A 235 -23.24 -16.76 12.54
N ASP A 236 -24.02 -15.76 12.14
CA ASP A 236 -24.65 -15.69 10.81
C ASP A 236 -23.69 -15.18 9.74
N THR A 237 -22.87 -14.17 10.08
CA THR A 237 -21.92 -13.50 9.19
C THR A 237 -20.58 -13.29 9.92
N PRO A 238 -19.90 -14.39 10.34
CA PRO A 238 -18.69 -14.29 11.16
C PRO A 238 -17.58 -13.47 10.52
N ARG A 239 -17.41 -13.58 9.19
CA ARG A 239 -16.34 -12.90 8.46
C ARG A 239 -16.55 -11.39 8.42
N GLU A 240 -17.75 -10.97 8.08
CA GLU A 240 -18.15 -9.56 7.98
C GLU A 240 -18.05 -8.91 9.37
N THR A 241 -18.59 -9.59 10.39
CA THR A 241 -18.54 -9.16 11.80
C THR A 241 -17.10 -9.03 12.32
N LEU A 242 -16.22 -10.00 12.01
CA LEU A 242 -14.80 -9.91 12.33
C LEU A 242 -14.13 -8.73 11.60
N ALA A 243 -14.46 -8.51 10.33
CA ALA A 243 -13.83 -7.47 9.54
C ALA A 243 -14.22 -6.06 10.02
N GLU A 244 -15.50 -5.80 10.30
CA GLU A 244 -15.96 -4.55 10.90
C GLU A 244 -15.47 -4.37 12.34
N GLY A 245 -15.43 -5.47 13.11
CA GLY A 245 -15.12 -5.42 14.53
C GLY A 245 -13.63 -5.38 14.89
N LEU A 246 -12.73 -5.77 13.98
CA LEU A 246 -11.29 -5.86 14.23
C LEU A 246 -10.43 -4.85 13.46
N LEU A 247 -11.00 -4.14 12.46
CA LEU A 247 -10.31 -3.10 11.70
C LEU A 247 -10.92 -1.72 11.98
N PRO A 248 -10.11 -0.66 12.17
CA PRO A 248 -10.62 0.68 12.52
C PRO A 248 -11.25 1.40 11.33
N TRP A 249 -11.01 0.92 10.12
CA TRP A 249 -11.49 1.50 8.87
C TRP A 249 -11.73 0.43 7.80
N ALA A 250 -12.77 0.63 6.99
CA ALA A 250 -13.06 -0.11 5.75
C ALA A 250 -13.00 -1.66 5.85
N GLY A 251 -13.35 -2.22 7.02
CA GLY A 251 -13.25 -3.66 7.29
C GLY A 251 -13.95 -4.55 6.25
N THR A 252 -15.23 -4.26 5.95
CA THR A 252 -15.99 -4.99 4.91
C THR A 252 -15.40 -4.87 3.52
N ALA A 253 -14.78 -3.74 3.16
CA ALA A 253 -14.12 -3.59 1.86
C ALA A 253 -12.80 -4.38 1.79
N TYR A 254 -12.04 -4.46 2.90
CA TYR A 254 -10.88 -5.33 3.02
C TYR A 254 -11.28 -6.81 2.89
N GLY A 255 -12.29 -7.26 3.65
CA GLY A 255 -12.82 -8.62 3.55
C GLY A 255 -13.41 -8.93 2.17
N GLY A 256 -14.18 -8.00 1.59
CA GLY A 256 -14.83 -8.15 0.28
C GLY A 256 -13.87 -8.18 -0.91
N SER A 257 -12.60 -7.82 -0.73
CA SER A 257 -11.57 -7.84 -1.77
C SER A 257 -11.08 -9.26 -2.08
N GLU A 258 -11.92 -10.05 -2.72
CA GLU A 258 -11.56 -11.38 -3.22
C GLU A 258 -10.53 -11.25 -4.33
N THR A 259 -9.25 -11.40 -3.98
CA THR A 259 -8.17 -11.58 -4.97
C THR A 259 -8.46 -12.86 -5.74
N PRO A 260 -8.69 -12.82 -7.06
CA PRO A 260 -8.95 -14.03 -7.81
C PRO A 260 -7.78 -15.01 -7.62
N PRO A 261 -8.03 -16.30 -7.35
CA PRO A 261 -6.95 -17.27 -7.29
C PRO A 261 -6.20 -17.24 -8.62
N ALA A 262 -4.88 -17.08 -8.58
CA ALA A 262 -4.05 -17.21 -9.77
C ALA A 262 -4.38 -18.58 -10.41
N PRO A 263 -4.73 -18.62 -11.71
CA PRO A 263 -5.06 -19.89 -12.34
C PRO A 263 -3.83 -20.81 -12.26
N PRO A 264 -4.02 -22.12 -11.97
CA PRO A 264 -2.91 -23.06 -12.01
C PRO A 264 -2.29 -23.05 -13.41
N ALA A 265 -0.97 -23.15 -13.49
CA ALA A 265 -0.22 -23.19 -14.74
C ALA A 265 -0.50 -24.50 -15.50
N GLY A 266 -1.64 -24.55 -16.19
CA GLY A 266 -1.98 -25.57 -17.17
C GLY A 266 -1.39 -25.24 -18.55
N PRO A 267 -1.22 -26.24 -19.43
CA PRO A 267 -0.71 -26.03 -20.79
C PRO A 267 -1.65 -25.17 -21.64
N ASP A 268 -1.07 -24.48 -22.63
CA ASP A 268 -1.70 -23.39 -23.39
C ASP A 268 -3.13 -23.67 -23.89
N PRO A 269 -4.11 -22.77 -23.63
CA PRO A 269 -5.44 -22.90 -24.19
C PRO A 269 -5.46 -22.47 -25.68
N ALA A 270 -5.95 -23.36 -26.53
CA ALA A 270 -6.28 -23.06 -27.92
C ALA A 270 -7.29 -21.88 -28.03
N PRO A 271 -7.26 -21.09 -29.12
CA PRO A 271 -7.98 -19.82 -29.20
C PRO A 271 -9.50 -20.00 -29.20
N SER A 272 -10.14 -19.68 -28.06
CA SER A 272 -11.59 -19.71 -27.91
C SER A 272 -12.24 -18.41 -28.42
N ARG A 273 -13.31 -18.56 -29.20
CA ARG A 273 -14.03 -17.46 -29.85
C ARG A 273 -14.58 -16.45 -28.84
N GLN A 274 -14.40 -15.16 -29.12
CA GLN A 274 -15.02 -14.06 -28.37
C GLN A 274 -16.54 -14.22 -28.29
N ARG A 275 -17.06 -14.47 -27.08
CA ARG A 275 -18.49 -14.33 -26.78
C ARG A 275 -18.68 -13.07 -25.95
N ARG A 276 -19.18 -11.99 -26.59
CA ARG A 276 -19.48 -10.71 -25.92
C ARG A 276 -20.34 -10.95 -24.68
N GLN A 277 -19.87 -10.52 -23.52
CA GLN A 277 -20.72 -10.37 -22.34
C GLN A 277 -21.62 -9.13 -22.50
N PRO A 278 -22.87 -9.18 -22.03
CA PRO A 278 -23.78 -8.05 -22.12
C PRO A 278 -23.45 -6.98 -21.06
N SER A 279 -23.41 -5.72 -21.47
CA SER A 279 -23.26 -4.58 -20.56
C SER A 279 -24.45 -4.50 -19.59
N ARG A 280 -24.23 -4.77 -18.30
CA ARG A 280 -25.20 -4.46 -17.26
C ARG A 280 -25.29 -2.94 -17.11
N ARG A 281 -26.32 -2.34 -17.71
CA ARG A 281 -26.74 -0.97 -17.38
C ARG A 281 -27.27 -0.97 -15.95
N MET A 282 -26.62 -0.25 -15.04
CA MET A 282 -27.17 -0.01 -13.71
C MET A 282 -28.37 0.93 -13.84
N LEU A 283 -29.55 0.45 -13.47
CA LEU A 283 -30.73 1.28 -13.24
C LEU A 283 -30.64 1.83 -11.82
N LEU A 284 -30.39 3.14 -11.71
CA LEU A 284 -30.54 3.89 -10.47
C LEU A 284 -32.03 4.02 -10.13
N THR A 285 -32.57 3.10 -9.35
CA THR A 285 -33.90 3.26 -8.74
C THR A 285 -33.77 4.09 -7.47
N SER A 286 -33.94 5.40 -7.61
CA SER A 286 -34.12 6.30 -6.47
C SER A 286 -35.49 6.04 -5.83
N THR A 287 -35.49 5.60 -4.57
CA THR A 287 -36.69 5.63 -3.71
C THR A 287 -36.47 6.64 -2.60
N ALA A 288 -36.98 7.84 -2.80
CA ALA A 288 -37.06 8.84 -1.74
C ALA A 288 -38.07 8.38 -0.68
N LEU A 289 -37.66 8.38 0.59
CA LEU A 289 -38.58 8.42 1.72
C LEU A 289 -38.07 9.49 2.71
N GLY A 290 -38.69 10.67 2.65
CA GLY A 290 -38.48 11.72 3.63
C GLY A 290 -39.46 11.61 4.80
N VAL A 291 -39.44 12.64 5.64
CA VAL A 291 -40.25 12.85 6.88
C VAL A 291 -39.63 12.26 8.15
N ALA A 292 -38.96 13.13 8.93
CA ALA A 292 -39.18 13.37 10.38
C ALA A 292 -37.93 13.90 11.14
N LEU A 293 -37.42 15.10 10.83
CA LEU A 293 -36.42 15.80 11.66
C LEU A 293 -36.66 17.31 11.80
N VAL A 294 -37.82 17.67 12.36
CA VAL A 294 -38.09 18.94 13.08
C VAL A 294 -39.13 18.56 14.14
N PRO A 295 -38.84 18.58 15.47
CA PRO A 295 -38.42 19.80 16.16
C PRO A 295 -37.43 19.57 17.35
N LEU A 296 -36.16 19.97 17.20
CA LEU A 296 -35.25 20.09 18.35
C LEU A 296 -34.27 21.28 18.21
N PHE A 297 -34.77 22.42 17.72
CA PHE A 297 -33.96 23.64 17.50
C PHE A 297 -34.55 24.91 18.14
N LEU A 298 -35.56 24.75 19.01
CA LEU A 298 -36.30 25.87 19.64
C LEU A 298 -36.24 25.90 21.18
N VAL A 299 -35.48 24.99 21.81
CA VAL A 299 -35.39 24.86 23.28
C VAL A 299 -34.04 25.33 23.86
N LEU A 300 -33.03 25.58 23.02
CA LEU A 300 -31.68 26.00 23.46
C LEU A 300 -31.40 27.51 23.32
N LEU A 301 -32.41 28.34 23.02
CA LEU A 301 -32.26 29.79 22.82
C LEU A 301 -32.91 30.66 23.92
N THR A 302 -33.36 30.08 25.04
CA THR A 302 -34.10 30.81 26.09
C THR A 302 -33.53 30.69 27.50
N HIS A 303 -32.30 30.18 27.67
CA HIS A 303 -31.60 30.20 28.96
C HIS A 303 -30.14 30.63 28.85
N ARG A 304 -29.93 31.95 28.98
CA ARG A 304 -28.68 32.50 29.53
C ARG A 304 -28.96 33.83 30.21
N ASP A 305 -29.30 33.75 31.50
CA ASP A 305 -29.45 34.94 32.33
C ASP A 305 -28.13 35.73 32.45
N THR A 306 -28.29 37.03 32.61
CA THR A 306 -27.25 38.04 32.59
C THR A 306 -26.54 38.16 33.93
N HIS A 307 -25.21 38.17 33.94
CA HIS A 307 -24.45 38.90 34.95
C HIS A 307 -23.17 39.50 34.35
N THR A 308 -23.11 40.83 34.38
CA THR A 308 -21.95 41.66 34.03
C THR A 308 -21.42 42.31 35.30
N PRO A 309 -20.09 42.37 35.48
CA PRO A 309 -19.47 43.59 36.00
C PRO A 309 -18.35 44.13 35.09
N ASP A 310 -18.07 45.41 35.24
CA ASP A 310 -17.22 46.24 34.36
C ASP A 310 -15.70 45.90 34.34
N PRO A 311 -14.97 46.33 33.30
CA PRO A 311 -13.55 46.02 33.13
C PRO A 311 -12.62 46.95 33.92
N ALA A 312 -11.62 46.36 34.60
CA ALA A 312 -10.44 47.07 35.11
C ALA A 312 -9.23 46.80 34.20
N ALA A 313 -8.43 47.83 33.96
CA ALA A 313 -7.35 47.81 32.96
C ALA A 313 -6.12 46.98 33.39
N ALA A 314 -5.55 46.21 32.45
CA ALA A 314 -4.19 45.70 32.53
C ALA A 314 -3.55 45.52 31.14
N THR A 315 -2.38 46.15 30.99
CA THR A 315 -1.42 46.23 29.87
C THR A 315 -1.14 44.93 29.09
N PRO A 316 -0.96 44.97 27.75
CA PRO A 316 -0.46 43.85 26.96
C PRO A 316 1.09 43.77 26.94
N PRO A 317 1.70 42.58 26.96
CA PRO A 317 3.13 42.41 26.66
C PRO A 317 3.41 42.43 25.14
N ALA A 318 4.63 42.84 24.79
CA ALA A 318 5.04 43.21 23.42
C ALA A 318 5.34 42.02 22.48
N PRO A 319 5.31 42.22 21.15
CA PRO A 319 5.71 41.21 20.17
C PRO A 319 7.23 41.09 20.00
N SER A 320 7.71 39.86 19.79
CA SER A 320 9.09 39.56 19.40
C SER A 320 9.36 39.90 17.91
N PRO A 321 10.60 40.24 17.51
CA PRO A 321 10.88 40.87 16.22
C PRO A 321 10.87 39.88 15.04
N GLN A 322 10.34 40.34 13.90
CA GLN A 322 10.54 39.70 12.61
C GLN A 322 11.85 40.16 11.96
N VAL A 323 12.59 39.23 11.37
CA VAL A 323 13.82 39.54 10.61
C VAL A 323 13.44 39.92 9.18
N THR A 324 13.54 41.21 8.86
CA THR A 324 13.38 41.72 7.48
C THR A 324 14.70 41.58 6.72
N VAL A 325 14.75 40.70 5.71
CA VAL A 325 15.83 40.72 4.72
C VAL A 325 15.41 41.58 3.53
N THR A 326 16.06 42.73 3.39
CA THR A 326 15.86 43.66 2.26
C THR A 326 16.85 43.32 1.15
N ALA A 327 16.35 43.06 -0.06
CA ALA A 327 17.16 43.04 -1.28
C ALA A 327 16.48 43.90 -2.35
N THR A 328 17.07 45.06 -2.67
CA THR A 328 16.48 46.07 -3.55
C THR A 328 17.25 46.17 -4.87
N ALA A 329 16.51 46.38 -5.98
CA ALA A 329 16.99 46.96 -7.26
C ALA A 329 17.95 46.09 -8.12
N THR A 330 18.09 46.18 -9.45
CA THR A 330 17.36 46.78 -10.62
C THR A 330 17.97 46.11 -11.91
N VAL A 331 17.59 46.29 -13.19
CA VAL A 331 16.76 47.29 -13.92
C VAL A 331 16.14 46.68 -15.22
N SER A 332 15.31 47.47 -15.91
CA SER A 332 14.90 47.55 -17.34
C SER A 332 15.71 46.83 -18.46
N SER A 333 15.23 46.59 -19.70
CA SER A 333 14.02 47.08 -20.43
C SER A 333 13.65 46.18 -21.65
N PRO A 334 12.50 46.38 -22.35
CA PRO A 334 11.98 45.51 -23.42
C PRO A 334 11.91 46.17 -24.82
N VAL A 335 11.03 45.66 -25.74
CA VAL A 335 10.43 46.29 -26.98
C VAL A 335 11.17 46.00 -28.33
N PRO A 336 10.49 45.75 -29.49
CA PRO A 336 9.17 45.10 -29.75
C PRO A 336 9.02 44.34 -31.13
N SER A 337 7.76 43.93 -31.44
CA SER A 337 7.12 43.85 -32.79
C SER A 337 7.64 42.88 -33.87
N GLY A 338 6.79 42.23 -34.68
CA GLY A 338 5.31 42.21 -34.73
C GLY A 338 4.79 41.50 -35.99
N GLY A 339 3.46 41.56 -36.25
CA GLY A 339 2.87 41.27 -37.56
C GLY A 339 2.05 39.96 -37.71
N SER A 340 0.72 40.09 -37.70
CA SER A 340 -0.22 39.20 -38.43
C SER A 340 -0.66 39.92 -39.73
N PRO A 341 -1.13 39.22 -40.79
CA PRO A 341 -2.53 38.72 -40.89
C PRO A 341 -2.63 37.25 -41.41
N THR A 342 -3.61 36.43 -41.02
CA THR A 342 -5.02 36.34 -41.48
C THR A 342 -5.22 35.85 -42.93
N ALA A 343 -5.82 34.65 -43.12
CA ALA A 343 -7.02 34.40 -43.97
C ALA A 343 -7.25 32.90 -44.29
N SER A 344 -8.52 32.50 -44.23
CA SER A 344 -9.08 31.19 -44.60
C SER A 344 -9.11 30.92 -46.11
N ALA A 345 -9.23 29.64 -46.55
CA ALA A 345 -10.44 29.12 -47.21
C ALA A 345 -10.28 27.69 -47.80
N SER A 346 -11.42 26.99 -47.91
CA SER A 346 -11.56 25.64 -48.49
C SER A 346 -11.56 25.61 -50.02
N GLY A 347 -11.19 24.47 -50.64
CA GLY A 347 -11.33 24.24 -52.09
C GLY A 347 -11.32 22.76 -52.47
N ARG A 348 -12.51 22.23 -52.79
CA ARG A 348 -12.80 20.84 -53.17
C ARG A 348 -12.26 20.41 -54.55
N SER A 349 -11.87 19.14 -54.61
CA SER A 349 -12.09 18.14 -55.67
C SER A 349 -12.51 18.57 -57.08
N HIS A 350 -11.72 18.20 -58.10
CA HIS A 350 -12.21 17.89 -59.45
C HIS A 350 -11.48 16.72 -60.14
N THR A 351 -12.29 15.72 -60.51
CA THR A 351 -12.28 14.82 -61.69
C THR A 351 -10.97 14.46 -62.42
N ALA A 352 -10.74 13.15 -62.56
CA ALA A 352 -9.72 12.55 -63.45
C ALA A 352 -10.26 12.21 -64.85
N THR A 353 -9.38 12.21 -65.87
CA THR A 353 -9.58 11.61 -67.21
C THR A 353 -8.17 11.27 -67.78
N PRO A 354 -7.96 10.19 -68.58
CA PRO A 354 -6.71 9.42 -68.47
C PRO A 354 -5.81 9.34 -69.72
N THR A 355 -4.57 8.84 -69.52
CA THR A 355 -3.71 8.11 -70.51
C THR A 355 -3.03 9.00 -71.60
N PRO A 356 -1.76 8.77 -72.04
CA PRO A 356 -1.01 7.50 -72.06
C PRO A 356 0.36 7.45 -71.37
N SER A 357 0.75 6.20 -71.05
CA SER A 357 2.05 5.81 -70.52
C SER A 357 3.24 6.18 -71.41
N ARG A 358 4.33 6.68 -70.80
CA ARG A 358 5.66 6.52 -71.38
C ARG A 358 6.75 6.31 -70.33
N ARG A 359 7.24 5.06 -70.28
CA ARG A 359 8.58 4.60 -69.93
C ARG A 359 9.16 5.07 -68.57
N THR A 360 9.26 4.10 -67.67
CA THR A 360 9.93 4.19 -66.37
C THR A 360 11.37 4.68 -66.47
N THR A 361 11.69 5.71 -65.67
CA THR A 361 13.05 6.03 -65.22
C THR A 361 13.14 5.58 -63.76
N PRO A 362 14.18 4.84 -63.33
CA PRO A 362 14.32 4.47 -61.93
C PRO A 362 14.62 5.71 -61.08
N THR A 363 13.66 6.11 -60.24
CA THR A 363 13.87 7.10 -59.19
C THR A 363 14.96 6.59 -58.25
N PRO A 364 15.95 7.42 -57.84
CA PRO A 364 16.92 7.00 -56.84
C PRO A 364 16.17 6.69 -55.53
N THR A 365 16.35 5.48 -55.02
CA THR A 365 15.84 5.05 -53.71
C THR A 365 16.30 6.07 -52.66
N PRO A 366 15.40 6.60 -51.81
CA PRO A 366 15.84 7.43 -50.68
C PRO A 366 16.79 6.60 -49.82
N SER A 367 18.02 7.09 -49.65
CA SER A 367 19.00 6.44 -48.79
C SER A 367 18.39 6.28 -47.39
N PRO A 368 18.50 5.11 -46.74
CA PRO A 368 17.93 4.92 -45.41
C PRO A 368 18.54 5.94 -44.45
N THR A 369 17.70 6.81 -43.89
CA THR A 369 18.10 7.70 -42.80
C THR A 369 18.77 6.84 -41.72
N PRO A 370 20.01 7.14 -41.31
CA PRO A 370 20.67 6.33 -40.29
C PRO A 370 19.80 6.31 -39.02
N SER A 371 19.46 5.11 -38.55
CA SER A 371 18.70 4.93 -37.31
C SER A 371 19.39 5.74 -36.21
N PRO A 372 18.66 6.60 -35.46
CA PRO A 372 19.28 7.45 -34.45
C PRO A 372 20.00 6.57 -33.43
N ARG A 373 21.27 6.88 -33.16
CA ARG A 373 22.09 6.17 -32.17
C ARG A 373 21.33 6.15 -30.82
N PRO A 374 21.27 5.02 -30.11
CA PRO A 374 20.63 4.96 -28.80
C PRO A 374 21.21 6.05 -27.89
N LYS A 375 20.34 6.82 -27.25
CA LYS A 375 20.75 7.85 -26.28
C LYS A 375 21.04 7.17 -24.94
N PRO A 376 22.17 7.43 -24.27
CA PRO A 376 22.41 6.91 -22.92
C PRO A 376 21.42 7.50 -21.90
N PRO A 377 21.26 6.89 -20.71
CA PRO A 377 20.61 7.52 -19.56
C PRO A 377 21.16 8.93 -19.28
N GLY A 378 20.29 9.85 -18.88
CA GLY A 378 20.64 11.27 -18.70
C GLY A 378 19.72 11.98 -17.70
N THR A 379 19.74 13.31 -17.70
CA THR A 379 19.11 14.15 -16.66
C THR A 379 17.59 14.17 -16.64
N SER A 380 16.94 13.71 -17.71
CA SER A 380 15.48 13.56 -17.76
C SER A 380 15.05 12.14 -17.38
N TYR A 381 13.99 12.04 -16.56
CA TYR A 381 13.41 10.75 -16.16
C TYR A 381 12.88 9.97 -17.38
N ALA A 382 13.57 8.90 -17.74
CA ALA A 382 13.23 8.02 -18.85
C ALA A 382 13.35 6.55 -18.44
N GLN A 383 12.66 5.66 -19.16
CA GLN A 383 12.94 4.24 -19.04
C GLN A 383 14.40 3.96 -19.43
N VAL A 384 15.08 3.15 -18.63
CA VAL A 384 16.46 2.72 -18.87
C VAL A 384 16.41 1.28 -19.41
N VAL A 385 16.58 1.14 -20.72
CA VAL A 385 16.36 -0.11 -21.46
C VAL A 385 17.70 -0.73 -21.86
N ASN A 386 17.89 -2.01 -21.56
CA ASN A 386 19.08 -2.76 -21.97
C ASN A 386 19.04 -3.10 -23.47
N LEU A 387 20.14 -2.88 -24.20
CA LEU A 387 20.17 -3.05 -25.65
C LEU A 387 20.15 -4.52 -26.11
N ALA A 388 20.67 -5.47 -25.33
CA ALA A 388 20.67 -6.89 -25.70
C ALA A 388 19.34 -7.59 -25.38
N THR A 389 18.75 -7.29 -24.22
CA THR A 389 17.56 -7.99 -23.71
C THR A 389 16.23 -7.29 -23.99
N ALA A 390 16.26 -6.00 -24.38
CA ALA A 390 15.08 -5.12 -24.47
C ALA A 390 14.24 -5.05 -23.18
N ARG A 391 14.87 -5.33 -22.03
CA ARG A 391 14.26 -5.23 -20.69
C ARG A 391 14.62 -3.90 -20.03
N CYS A 392 13.74 -3.42 -19.17
CA CYS A 392 13.90 -2.19 -18.43
C CYS A 392 14.54 -2.42 -17.06
N LEU A 393 15.41 -1.51 -16.64
CA LEU A 393 15.92 -1.39 -15.28
C LEU A 393 14.75 -1.02 -14.36
N ASP A 394 14.36 -1.90 -13.45
CA ASP A 394 13.14 -1.77 -12.64
C ASP A 394 13.43 -2.00 -11.15
N VAL A 395 12.73 -1.27 -10.28
CA VAL A 395 12.76 -1.54 -8.83
C VAL A 395 11.85 -2.74 -8.55
N ARG A 396 12.41 -3.82 -7.97
CA ARG A 396 11.68 -5.08 -7.73
C ARG A 396 10.38 -4.82 -6.97
N ASP A 397 9.28 -5.33 -7.53
CA ASP A 397 7.91 -5.22 -7.03
C ASP A 397 7.42 -3.78 -6.74
N GLY A 398 8.14 -2.75 -7.22
CA GLY A 398 7.89 -1.35 -6.92
C GLY A 398 8.06 -0.97 -5.45
N GLN A 399 8.89 -1.69 -4.69
CA GLN A 399 9.12 -1.44 -3.26
C GLN A 399 10.26 -0.44 -3.01
N PHE A 400 9.99 0.63 -2.25
CA PHE A 400 10.98 1.67 -1.95
C PHE A 400 11.45 1.60 -0.50
N ASP A 401 12.44 0.74 -0.27
CA ASP A 401 13.17 0.59 0.98
C ASP A 401 14.67 0.49 0.70
N ASN A 402 15.48 0.84 1.70
CA ASN A 402 16.92 0.68 1.64
C ASN A 402 17.28 -0.80 1.45
N GLY A 403 17.92 -1.10 0.32
CA GLY A 403 18.32 -2.43 -0.09
C GLY A 403 17.35 -3.18 -1.00
N THR A 404 16.20 -2.65 -1.43
CA THR A 404 15.35 -3.34 -2.43
C THR A 404 16.16 -3.64 -3.70
N ASP A 405 16.06 -4.85 -4.25
CA ASP A 405 16.74 -5.23 -5.50
C ASP A 405 16.31 -4.34 -6.68
N VAL A 406 17.26 -3.99 -7.52
CA VAL A 406 16.99 -3.50 -8.87
C VAL A 406 17.21 -4.67 -9.84
N ILE A 407 16.30 -4.81 -10.80
CA ILE A 407 16.18 -5.97 -11.69
C ILE A 407 15.96 -5.56 -13.15
N THR A 408 15.92 -6.54 -14.04
CA THR A 408 15.42 -6.37 -15.40
C THR A 408 13.98 -6.88 -15.51
N ALA A 409 13.06 -6.03 -15.94
CA ALA A 409 11.64 -6.34 -16.13
C ALA A 409 11.20 -6.11 -17.59
N PRO A 410 10.07 -6.71 -18.05
CA PRO A 410 9.43 -6.27 -19.28
C PRO A 410 9.09 -4.79 -19.19
N CYS A 411 9.41 -4.01 -20.22
CA CYS A 411 9.16 -2.57 -20.22
C CYS A 411 7.64 -2.28 -20.22
N SER A 412 7.18 -1.58 -19.18
CA SER A 412 5.77 -1.29 -18.90
C SER A 412 5.45 0.21 -18.97
N GLY A 413 6.45 1.07 -18.84
CA GLY A 413 6.30 2.53 -18.71
C GLY A 413 6.06 3.01 -17.28
N SER A 414 6.09 2.12 -16.28
CA SER A 414 5.96 2.48 -14.87
C SER A 414 7.06 3.44 -14.40
N ASP A 415 6.77 4.27 -13.41
CA ASP A 415 7.77 5.15 -12.80
C ASP A 415 8.88 4.37 -12.07
N THR A 416 8.63 3.10 -11.71
CA THR A 416 9.64 2.18 -11.14
C THR A 416 10.74 1.82 -12.15
N GLN A 417 10.43 1.93 -13.45
CA GLN A 417 11.36 1.71 -14.55
C GLN A 417 12.05 3.00 -15.02
N ARG A 418 11.67 4.15 -14.47
CA ARG A 418 12.14 5.46 -14.92
C ARG A 418 13.21 5.99 -13.97
N TRP A 419 14.34 6.37 -14.55
CA TRP A 419 15.51 6.85 -13.83
C TRP A 419 16.02 8.14 -14.47
N ARG A 420 16.70 8.97 -13.69
CA ARG A 420 17.51 10.08 -14.19
C ARG A 420 18.91 10.02 -13.60
N VAL A 421 19.89 10.45 -14.38
CA VAL A 421 21.24 10.74 -13.90
C VAL A 421 21.24 12.14 -13.31
N ASP A 422 21.61 12.26 -12.05
CA ASP A 422 21.95 13.52 -11.40
C ASP A 422 23.48 13.66 -11.47
N PRO A 423 24.03 14.51 -12.34
CA PRO A 423 25.48 14.59 -12.59
C PRO A 423 26.22 15.33 -11.48
N ASP A 424 25.54 16.18 -10.68
CA ASP A 424 26.15 16.96 -9.61
C ASP A 424 26.41 16.06 -8.38
N ARG A 425 25.50 15.12 -8.10
CA ARG A 425 25.68 14.09 -7.06
C ARG A 425 26.27 12.78 -7.60
N GLY A 426 26.28 12.58 -8.92
CA GLY A 426 26.77 11.36 -9.57
C GLY A 426 25.88 10.14 -9.32
N VAL A 427 24.56 10.31 -9.20
CA VAL A 427 23.63 9.23 -8.79
C VAL A 427 22.59 8.92 -9.88
N LEU A 428 22.13 7.67 -9.98
CA LEU A 428 20.92 7.32 -10.73
C LEU A 428 19.72 7.36 -9.77
N GLN A 429 18.90 8.39 -9.87
CA GLN A 429 17.74 8.63 -9.01
C GLN A 429 16.47 8.05 -9.64
N SER A 430 15.61 7.41 -8.86
CA SER A 430 14.34 6.86 -9.35
C SER A 430 13.26 7.94 -9.55
N ALA A 431 12.32 7.68 -10.45
CA ALA A 431 11.15 8.54 -10.67
C ALA A 431 9.96 8.18 -9.76
N ALA A 432 9.83 6.90 -9.38
CA ALA A 432 8.74 6.45 -8.51
C ALA A 432 8.91 6.92 -7.05
N ASP A 433 10.15 7.08 -6.59
CA ASP A 433 10.47 7.81 -5.37
C ASP A 433 11.82 8.55 -5.55
N PRO A 434 11.84 9.90 -5.54
CA PRO A 434 13.07 10.67 -5.71
C PRO A 434 14.00 10.61 -4.49
N ASP A 435 13.56 10.12 -3.33
CA ASP A 435 14.44 9.97 -2.17
C ASP A 435 15.37 8.75 -2.30
N PHE A 436 15.22 7.94 -3.35
CA PHE A 436 15.98 6.72 -3.61
C PHE A 436 16.84 6.76 -4.87
N CYS A 437 18.06 6.26 -4.71
CA CYS A 437 19.13 6.22 -5.71
C CYS A 437 19.61 4.76 -5.88
N LEU A 438 20.12 4.43 -7.07
CA LEU A 438 20.76 3.13 -7.35
C LEU A 438 21.93 2.91 -6.38
N ASP A 439 22.05 1.71 -5.84
CA ASP A 439 23.05 1.30 -4.84
C ASP A 439 23.81 0.05 -5.32
N SER A 440 25.13 0.09 -5.26
CA SER A 440 26.03 -1.04 -5.52
C SER A 440 26.27 -1.94 -4.31
N ARG A 441 25.63 -1.67 -3.15
CA ARG A 441 25.72 -2.45 -1.91
C ARG A 441 27.15 -2.62 -1.38
N GLY A 442 28.05 -1.72 -1.81
CA GLY A 442 29.49 -1.75 -1.53
C GLY A 442 30.21 -2.99 -2.04
N SER A 443 29.71 -3.67 -3.08
CA SER A 443 30.36 -4.87 -3.64
C SER A 443 29.78 -5.26 -4.99
N VAL A 444 30.66 -5.55 -5.95
CA VAL A 444 30.28 -6.02 -7.29
C VAL A 444 29.51 -7.36 -7.29
N ASP A 445 29.69 -8.18 -6.25
CA ASP A 445 29.14 -9.54 -6.14
C ASP A 445 27.74 -9.61 -5.50
N LYS A 446 27.19 -8.49 -5.00
CA LYS A 446 25.89 -8.46 -4.29
C LYS A 446 24.71 -8.03 -5.17
N GLY A 447 24.95 -7.87 -6.47
CA GLY A 447 24.04 -7.19 -7.39
C GLY A 447 23.79 -5.73 -6.98
N VAL A 448 22.77 -5.12 -7.58
CA VAL A 448 22.37 -3.73 -7.28
C VAL A 448 21.03 -3.66 -6.56
N GLY A 449 20.86 -2.61 -5.77
CA GLY A 449 19.59 -2.26 -5.15
C GLY A 449 19.30 -0.77 -5.25
N ILE A 450 18.38 -0.28 -4.41
CA ILE A 450 18.21 1.14 -4.13
C ILE A 450 18.55 1.46 -2.68
N TRP A 451 19.02 2.68 -2.43
CA TRP A 451 19.24 3.21 -1.09
C TRP A 451 18.92 4.71 -1.07
N SER A 452 18.62 5.27 0.11
CA SER A 452 18.27 6.68 0.22
C SER A 452 19.40 7.58 -0.31
N CYS A 453 19.06 8.45 -1.26
CA CYS A 453 19.99 9.43 -1.85
C CYS A 453 20.62 10.35 -0.81
N SER A 454 20.01 10.52 0.36
CA SER A 454 20.56 11.28 1.50
C SER A 454 21.86 10.70 2.05
N SER A 455 22.16 9.42 1.78
CA SER A 455 23.39 8.76 2.22
C SER A 455 24.60 9.02 1.31
N VAL A 456 24.44 9.78 0.21
CA VAL A 456 25.51 10.04 -0.77
C VAL A 456 26.67 10.88 -0.21
N ASP A 457 26.41 11.64 0.86
CA ASP A 457 27.40 12.49 1.54
C ASP A 457 27.93 11.86 2.85
N GLY A 458 27.61 10.59 3.12
CA GLY A 458 28.09 9.83 4.28
C GLY A 458 29.22 8.84 3.95
N ASP A 459 29.69 8.11 4.96
CA ASP A 459 30.83 7.16 4.90
C ASP A 459 30.69 6.02 3.86
N HIS A 460 29.51 5.86 3.25
CA HIS A 460 29.19 4.85 2.25
C HIS A 460 28.63 5.47 0.95
N GLY A 461 28.84 6.77 0.75
CA GLY A 461 28.32 7.53 -0.39
C GLY A 461 28.78 7.00 -1.74
N ASP A 462 30.00 6.45 -1.84
CA ASP A 462 30.55 5.86 -3.06
C ASP A 462 29.71 4.67 -3.58
N ASN A 463 29.00 3.98 -2.69
CA ASN A 463 28.12 2.88 -3.10
C ASN A 463 26.97 3.36 -3.99
N LEU A 464 26.54 4.62 -3.82
CA LEU A 464 25.45 5.28 -4.55
C LEU A 464 25.92 5.98 -5.83
N ARG A 465 27.23 6.13 -6.03
CA ARG A 465 27.81 6.90 -7.13
C ARG A 465 28.02 6.02 -8.36
N PHE A 466 27.53 6.49 -9.51
CA PHE A 466 27.59 5.79 -10.78
C PHE A 466 27.86 6.76 -11.94
N THR A 467 28.84 6.42 -12.77
CA THR A 467 29.11 7.10 -14.04
C THR A 467 28.34 6.44 -15.18
N VAL A 468 27.62 7.24 -15.97
CA VAL A 468 27.00 6.78 -17.23
C VAL A 468 27.82 7.24 -18.43
N THR A 469 28.32 6.28 -19.23
CA THR A 469 29.18 6.61 -20.37
C THR A 469 28.38 7.03 -21.61
N PRO A 470 28.98 7.74 -22.60
CA PRO A 470 28.29 8.15 -23.83
C PRO A 470 27.73 6.99 -24.67
N ASP A 471 28.25 5.78 -24.45
CA ASP A 471 27.83 4.54 -25.09
C ASP A 471 26.82 3.75 -24.24
N GLY A 472 26.48 4.25 -23.04
CA GLY A 472 25.39 3.73 -22.21
C GLY A 472 25.78 2.65 -21.20
N GLU A 473 27.06 2.49 -20.84
CA GLU A 473 27.40 1.69 -19.66
C GLU A 473 27.02 2.47 -18.39
N ILE A 474 26.55 1.77 -17.37
CA ILE A 474 26.32 2.31 -16.02
C ILE A 474 27.36 1.67 -15.12
N ARG A 475 28.35 2.46 -14.67
CA ARG A 475 29.56 1.98 -13.97
C ARG A 475 29.58 2.48 -12.52
N PRO A 476 29.79 1.64 -11.50
CA PRO A 476 29.82 2.05 -10.10
C PRO A 476 31.15 2.73 -9.75
N GLU A 477 31.13 3.74 -8.88
CA GLU A 477 32.36 4.43 -8.44
C GLU A 477 33.31 3.49 -7.69
N ILE A 478 32.76 2.54 -6.93
CA ILE A 478 33.53 1.52 -6.20
C ILE A 478 34.33 0.56 -7.10
N ALA A 479 34.04 0.50 -8.42
CA ALA A 479 34.69 -0.39 -9.39
C ALA A 479 34.44 0.06 -10.84
N LEU A 480 35.07 1.16 -11.27
CA LEU A 480 34.87 1.78 -12.59
C LEU A 480 35.27 0.89 -13.80
N GLU A 481 35.97 -0.22 -13.57
CA GLU A 481 36.24 -1.28 -14.55
C GLU A 481 35.08 -2.29 -14.73
N THR A 482 33.98 -2.09 -14.00
CA THR A 482 32.75 -2.90 -14.10
C THR A 482 31.57 -2.10 -14.65
N ALA A 483 30.58 -2.80 -15.19
CA ALA A 483 29.34 -2.22 -15.71
C ALA A 483 28.12 -3.06 -15.33
N LEU A 484 26.98 -2.37 -15.18
CA LEU A 484 25.70 -2.97 -14.86
C LEU A 484 25.25 -3.95 -15.97
N THR A 485 25.20 -5.24 -15.63
CA THR A 485 25.02 -6.34 -16.57
C THR A 485 23.82 -7.20 -16.17
N PRO A 486 22.84 -7.47 -17.07
CA PRO A 486 21.80 -8.46 -16.84
C PRO A 486 22.37 -9.86 -16.68
N THR A 487 22.00 -10.54 -15.59
CA THR A 487 22.32 -11.96 -15.38
C THR A 487 21.22 -12.85 -15.97
N GLY A 488 21.38 -14.18 -15.87
CA GLY A 488 20.26 -15.10 -16.10
C GLY A 488 19.08 -14.79 -15.17
N GLY A 489 17.85 -14.89 -15.69
CA GLY A 489 16.62 -14.54 -14.96
C GLY A 489 16.26 -13.06 -15.09
N ASP A 490 15.96 -12.41 -13.96
CA ASP A 490 15.70 -10.97 -13.85
C ASP A 490 16.86 -10.21 -13.17
N GLY A 491 17.88 -10.90 -12.67
CA GLY A 491 18.96 -10.31 -11.88
C GLY A 491 19.90 -9.36 -12.63
N LEU A 492 20.69 -8.63 -11.84
CA LEU A 492 21.71 -7.69 -12.28
C LEU A 492 22.99 -7.88 -11.46
N SER A 493 24.14 -7.83 -12.14
CA SER A 493 25.49 -7.86 -11.56
C SER A 493 26.33 -6.68 -12.06
N LEU A 494 27.52 -6.52 -11.47
CA LEU A 494 28.51 -5.53 -11.85
C LEU A 494 29.73 -6.27 -12.43
N ASP A 495 29.61 -6.73 -13.66
CA ASP A 495 30.62 -7.52 -14.34
C ASP A 495 31.70 -6.64 -14.98
N ARG A 496 32.89 -7.16 -15.24
CA ARG A 496 33.94 -6.40 -15.95
C ARG A 496 33.46 -5.87 -17.30
N VAL A 497 33.90 -4.66 -17.63
CA VAL A 497 33.56 -3.97 -18.89
C VAL A 497 34.03 -4.80 -20.09
N THR A 498 33.10 -5.07 -21.00
CA THR A 498 33.29 -5.63 -22.34
C THR A 498 32.68 -4.69 -23.39
N ASP A 499 32.93 -4.92 -24.67
CA ASP A 499 32.27 -4.17 -25.75
C ASP A 499 30.93 -4.80 -26.18
N GLU A 500 30.27 -5.51 -25.27
CA GLU A 500 29.03 -6.25 -25.57
C GLU A 500 27.78 -5.38 -25.36
N THR A 501 26.77 -5.60 -26.21
CA THR A 501 25.47 -4.92 -26.10
C THR A 501 24.72 -5.23 -24.81
N LEU A 502 25.12 -6.28 -24.08
CA LEU A 502 24.58 -6.67 -22.78
C LEU A 502 24.87 -5.64 -21.69
N GLN A 503 25.95 -4.86 -21.81
CA GLN A 503 26.32 -3.80 -20.86
C GLN A 503 25.89 -2.40 -21.32
N ARG A 504 25.20 -2.30 -22.46
CA ARG A 504 24.76 -1.04 -23.06
C ARG A 504 23.29 -0.77 -22.71
N TRP A 505 23.03 0.39 -22.13
CA TRP A 505 21.70 0.84 -21.72
C TRP A 505 21.33 2.14 -22.43
N ARG A 506 20.04 2.31 -22.77
CA ARG A 506 19.50 3.52 -23.42
C ARG A 506 18.37 4.15 -22.63
N ALA A 507 18.26 5.47 -22.71
CA ALA A 507 17.07 6.21 -22.34
C ALA A 507 16.00 6.11 -23.44
N GLY A 508 14.74 5.91 -23.05
CA GLY A 508 13.57 6.01 -23.91
C GLY A 508 12.61 4.83 -23.75
N ALA A 509 11.46 4.89 -24.42
CA ALA A 509 10.44 3.84 -24.34
C ALA A 509 11.00 2.45 -24.67
N GLY A 510 10.50 1.43 -23.97
CA GLY A 510 10.82 0.01 -24.19
C GLY A 510 10.75 -0.40 -25.65
#